data_AF-A0A941Y9C6-F1
#
_entry.id   AF-A0A941Y9C6-F1
#
_cell.length_a   1.000
_cell.length_b   1.000
_cell.length_c   1.000
_cell.angle_alpha   90.00
_cell.angle_beta   90.00
_cell.angle_gamma   90.00
#
_symmetry.space_group_name_H-M   'P 1'
#
loop_
_entity.id
_entity.type
_entity.pdbx_description
1 polymer ?
#
loop_
_entity_poly.entity_id
_entity_poly.type
_entity_poly.pdbx_seq_one_letter_code
_entity_poly.pdbx_strand_id
1 'polypeptide(L)'
;MAGETEQKKGRVGALLAKRWLDRTTRVRADWVNPDRVAKTKLTLEKAVYNDVQDVFSFDLGGQFREGDYEGENFLAECKNYDKSSDLPKHFRAFLAHCYRAVATKHFMADHFFWIAFAPHGGTLWEEIATVDKVKTAVLHKDLIDVNFTSDQTPADAYDPDTAALVSERIWMLILSEKQVDHLTLSQKHHGVIEEHIINNAKEIER
;
A
#
# COMPACT_ATOMS: atom_id res chain seq x y z
N MET A 1 -16.18 2.52 -22.04
CA MET A 1 -17.09 2.77 -20.89
C MET A 1 -16.74 1.92 -19.66
N ALA A 2 -16.57 0.59 -19.75
CA ALA A 2 -16.21 -0.25 -18.59
C ALA A 2 -14.90 0.18 -17.88
N GLY A 3 -13.82 0.43 -18.63
CA GLY A 3 -12.55 0.88 -18.06
C GLY A 3 -12.59 2.27 -17.39
N GLU A 4 -13.47 3.17 -17.85
CA GLU A 4 -13.64 4.50 -17.21
C GLU A 4 -14.38 4.38 -15.87
N THR A 5 -15.37 3.48 -15.81
CA THR A 5 -16.10 3.17 -14.57
C THR A 5 -15.19 2.48 -13.56
N GLU A 6 -14.33 1.55 -13.99
CA GLU A 6 -13.34 0.89 -13.13
C GLU A 6 -12.31 1.87 -12.58
N GLN A 7 -11.78 2.77 -13.42
CA GLN A 7 -10.87 3.84 -12.98
C GLN A 7 -11.53 4.76 -11.95
N LYS A 8 -12.80 5.15 -12.17
CA LYS A 8 -13.56 5.95 -11.20
C LYS A 8 -13.74 5.20 -9.88
N LYS A 9 -14.07 3.91 -9.92
CA LYS A 9 -14.26 3.08 -8.73
C LYS A 9 -12.97 2.92 -7.92
N GLY A 10 -11.84 2.68 -8.60
CA GLY A 10 -10.51 2.62 -7.99
C GLY A 10 -10.17 3.95 -7.30
N ARG A 11 -10.37 5.08 -7.98
CA ARG A 11 -10.14 6.42 -7.41
C ARG A 11 -11.00 6.70 -6.18
N VAL A 12 -12.29 6.34 -6.22
CA VAL A 12 -13.17 6.48 -5.05
C VAL A 12 -12.66 5.65 -3.88
N GLY A 13 -12.24 4.41 -4.14
CA GLY A 13 -11.62 3.55 -3.13
C GLY A 13 -10.41 4.20 -2.46
N ALA A 14 -9.46 4.67 -3.26
CA ALA A 14 -8.25 5.33 -2.76
C ALA A 14 -8.58 6.58 -1.93
N LEU A 15 -9.55 7.39 -2.34
CA LEU A 15 -9.99 8.57 -1.58
C LEU A 15 -10.67 8.21 -0.26
N LEU A 16 -11.48 7.15 -0.22
CA LEU A 16 -12.10 6.66 1.02
C LEU A 16 -11.05 6.10 1.97
N ALA A 17 -10.08 5.34 1.46
CA ALA A 17 -8.96 4.83 2.23
C ALA A 17 -8.10 5.97 2.79
N LYS A 18 -7.74 6.97 1.97
CA LYS A 18 -7.04 8.19 2.41
C LYS A 18 -7.80 8.89 3.52
N ARG A 19 -9.12 9.09 3.34
CA ARG A 19 -9.99 9.71 4.35
C ARG A 19 -9.95 8.94 5.66
N TRP A 20 -10.08 7.62 5.62
CA TRP A 20 -10.03 6.79 6.81
C TRP A 20 -8.67 6.91 7.52
N LEU A 21 -7.58 6.77 6.76
CA LEU A 21 -6.21 6.87 7.25
C LEU A 21 -5.93 8.22 7.91
N ASP A 22 -6.23 9.34 7.23
CA ASP A 22 -6.05 10.68 7.80
C ASP A 22 -6.81 10.82 9.12
N ARG A 23 -8.05 10.32 9.17
CA ARG A 23 -8.90 10.42 10.37
C ARG A 23 -8.46 9.56 11.54
N THR A 24 -7.53 8.62 11.33
CA THR A 24 -6.87 7.94 12.46
C THR A 24 -5.95 8.87 13.23
N THR A 25 -5.52 10.00 12.65
CA THR A 25 -4.49 10.92 13.16
C THR A 25 -3.08 10.32 13.27
N ARG A 26 -2.93 9.01 13.02
CA ARG A 26 -1.66 8.26 13.13
C ARG A 26 -0.82 8.26 11.87
N VAL A 27 -1.37 8.75 10.77
CA VAL A 27 -0.66 8.88 9.49
C VAL A 27 -1.05 10.18 8.79
N ARG A 28 -0.19 10.62 7.87
CA ARG A 28 -0.46 11.63 6.84
C ARG A 28 -0.43 10.93 5.50
N ALA A 29 -1.59 10.66 4.91
CA ALA A 29 -1.68 10.04 3.58
C ALA A 29 -1.55 11.12 2.50
N ASP A 30 -0.32 11.59 2.27
CA ASP A 30 -0.04 12.80 1.47
C ASP A 30 -0.10 12.57 -0.05
N TRP A 31 0.04 11.33 -0.50
CA TRP A 31 0.16 11.02 -1.92
C TRP A 31 -0.97 10.09 -2.36
N VAL A 32 -1.74 10.54 -3.35
CA VAL A 32 -2.83 9.77 -3.97
C VAL A 32 -2.63 9.75 -5.48
N ASN A 33 -2.49 8.56 -6.05
CA ASN A 33 -2.46 8.45 -7.50
C ASN A 33 -3.83 8.78 -8.12
N PRO A 34 -3.88 9.43 -9.31
CA PRO A 34 -2.78 9.71 -10.22
C PRO A 34 -2.23 11.16 -10.14
N ASP A 35 -2.26 11.81 -8.97
CA ASP A 35 -1.75 13.18 -8.86
C ASP A 35 -0.28 13.24 -9.30
N ARG A 36 0.12 14.30 -10.02
CA ARG A 36 1.42 14.37 -10.73
C ARG A 36 2.62 14.04 -9.82
N VAL A 37 2.62 14.57 -8.60
CA VAL A 37 3.70 14.35 -7.62
C VAL A 37 3.63 12.94 -7.03
N ALA A 38 2.43 12.43 -6.78
CA ALA A 38 2.22 11.07 -6.28
C ALA A 38 2.72 10.04 -7.30
N LYS A 39 2.44 10.25 -8.60
CA LYS A 39 2.86 9.32 -9.66
C LYS A 39 4.37 9.07 -9.63
N THR A 40 5.19 10.11 -9.51
CA THR A 40 6.65 9.96 -9.49
C THR A 40 7.15 9.22 -8.24
N LYS A 41 6.46 9.36 -7.10
CA LYS A 41 6.87 8.75 -5.82
C LYS A 41 6.34 7.33 -5.62
N LEU A 42 5.18 7.01 -6.21
CA LEU A 42 4.47 5.76 -6.00
C LEU A 42 4.67 4.75 -7.13
N THR A 43 5.33 5.14 -8.23
CA THR A 43 5.58 4.28 -9.39
C THR A 43 7.00 3.76 -9.36
N LEU A 44 7.15 2.44 -9.49
CA LEU A 44 8.42 1.74 -9.51
C LEU A 44 8.57 0.94 -10.80
N GLU A 45 9.82 0.78 -11.23
CA GLU A 45 10.20 -0.07 -12.35
C GLU A 45 10.20 -1.54 -11.92
N LYS A 46 9.66 -2.39 -12.79
CA LYS A 46 9.85 -3.84 -12.71
C LYS A 46 11.33 -4.20 -12.94
N ALA A 47 11.71 -5.44 -12.67
CA ALA A 47 13.05 -5.92 -13.00
C ALA A 47 13.28 -5.97 -14.50
N VAL A 48 12.30 -6.46 -15.26
CA VAL A 48 12.27 -6.31 -16.71
C VAL A 48 11.61 -4.98 -17.03
N TYR A 49 12.42 -3.96 -17.33
CA TYR A 49 11.97 -2.62 -17.72
C TYR A 49 12.48 -2.27 -19.11
N ASN A 50 11.60 -2.28 -20.11
CA ASN A 50 11.93 -1.89 -21.48
C ASN A 50 11.35 -0.51 -21.83
N ASP A 51 10.15 -0.21 -21.32
CA ASP A 51 9.49 1.08 -21.53
C ASP A 51 8.59 1.49 -20.35
N VAL A 52 7.96 2.66 -20.50
CA VAL A 52 7.10 3.26 -19.47
C VAL A 52 5.86 2.43 -19.08
N GLN A 53 5.52 1.36 -19.81
CA GLN A 53 4.46 0.41 -19.47
C GLN A 53 4.95 -0.70 -18.53
N ASP A 54 6.27 -0.89 -18.40
CA ASP A 54 6.89 -1.91 -17.54
C ASP A 54 7.08 -1.40 -16.09
N VAL A 55 6.13 -0.61 -15.62
CA VAL A 55 6.07 -0.09 -14.26
C VAL A 55 4.89 -0.68 -13.51
N PHE A 56 4.95 -0.59 -12.18
CA PHE A 56 3.78 -0.74 -11.33
C PHE A 56 3.70 0.45 -10.39
N SER A 57 2.53 0.71 -9.83
CA SER A 57 2.32 1.82 -8.92
C SER A 57 1.42 1.42 -7.76
N PHE A 58 1.69 2.01 -6.60
CA PHE A 58 0.79 1.96 -5.45
C PHE A 58 -0.29 3.04 -5.55
N ASP A 59 -1.46 2.81 -4.98
CA ASP A 59 -2.58 3.76 -5.02
C ASP A 59 -2.38 4.96 -4.09
N LEU A 60 -1.78 4.73 -2.92
CA LEU A 60 -1.52 5.75 -1.90
C LEU A 60 -0.11 5.62 -1.34
N GLY A 61 0.34 6.69 -0.70
CA GLY A 61 1.43 6.62 0.26
C GLY A 61 1.38 7.77 1.25
N GLY A 62 2.21 7.68 2.26
CA GLY A 62 2.27 8.70 3.30
C GLY A 62 3.35 8.42 4.32
N GLN A 63 3.22 9.06 5.47
CA GLN A 63 4.12 8.91 6.61
C GLN A 63 3.33 8.66 7.89
N PHE A 64 3.86 7.83 8.78
CA PHE A 64 3.35 7.67 10.13
C PHE A 64 3.65 8.91 10.98
N ARG A 65 2.76 9.18 11.92
CA ARG A 65 2.83 10.28 12.90
C ARG A 65 2.74 9.70 14.29
N GLU A 66 3.62 10.18 15.16
CA GLU A 66 3.68 9.84 16.57
C GLU A 66 3.89 8.34 16.85
N GLY A 67 4.37 8.03 18.05
CA GLY A 67 4.61 6.66 18.52
C GLY A 67 5.73 5.94 17.78
N ASP A 68 5.68 4.61 17.79
CA ASP A 68 6.85 3.77 17.49
C ASP A 68 7.35 3.86 16.05
N TYR A 69 6.47 4.20 15.10
CA TYR A 69 6.79 4.32 13.68
C TYR A 69 6.86 5.77 13.20
N GLU A 70 6.92 6.75 14.11
CA GLU A 70 6.93 8.17 13.73
C GLU A 70 8.00 8.48 12.68
N GLY A 71 7.59 9.11 11.57
CA GLY A 71 8.51 9.48 10.50
C GLY A 71 8.78 8.38 9.47
N GLU A 72 8.34 7.15 9.71
CA GLU A 72 8.44 6.06 8.73
C GLU A 72 7.40 6.22 7.63
N ASN A 73 7.75 5.84 6.40
CA ASN A 73 6.89 5.99 5.23
C ASN A 73 6.03 4.74 5.00
N PHE A 74 4.99 4.88 4.20
CA PHE A 74 4.26 3.72 3.71
C PHE A 74 3.83 3.86 2.25
N LEU A 75 3.64 2.70 1.62
CA LEU A 75 3.00 2.52 0.32
C LEU A 75 1.72 1.70 0.52
N ALA A 76 0.65 2.01 -0.22
CA ALA A 76 -0.60 1.29 -0.08
C ALA A 76 -1.27 0.95 -1.40
N GLU A 77 -1.88 -0.22 -1.45
CA GLU A 77 -2.76 -0.65 -2.54
C GLU A 77 -4.20 -0.69 -2.04
N CYS A 78 -5.13 -0.13 -2.80
CA CYS A 78 -6.53 -0.01 -2.43
C CYS A 78 -7.45 -0.70 -3.46
N LYS A 79 -8.14 -1.76 -3.03
CA LYS A 79 -9.09 -2.51 -3.87
C LYS A 79 -10.53 -2.35 -3.40
N ASN A 80 -11.25 -1.46 -4.09
CA ASN A 80 -12.68 -1.23 -3.88
C ASN A 80 -13.55 -2.14 -4.76
N TYR A 81 -13.53 -3.46 -4.49
CA TYR A 81 -14.40 -4.44 -5.14
C TYR A 81 -15.54 -4.86 -4.22
N ASP A 82 -16.71 -5.14 -4.80
CA ASP A 82 -17.88 -5.60 -4.03
C ASP A 82 -17.82 -7.11 -3.76
N LYS A 83 -16.97 -7.82 -4.50
CA LYS A 83 -16.80 -9.27 -4.44
C LYS A 83 -15.32 -9.62 -4.34
N SER A 84 -15.04 -10.75 -3.71
CA SER A 84 -13.70 -11.19 -3.37
C SER A 84 -12.98 -11.99 -4.45
N SER A 85 -13.62 -12.27 -5.60
CA SER A 85 -13.11 -13.21 -6.62
C SER A 85 -11.69 -12.91 -7.09
N ASP A 86 -11.38 -11.64 -7.37
CA ASP A 86 -10.09 -11.24 -7.93
C ASP A 86 -9.09 -10.74 -6.87
N LEU A 87 -9.55 -10.53 -5.63
CA LEU A 87 -8.71 -10.02 -4.54
C LEU A 87 -7.49 -10.91 -4.26
N PRO A 88 -7.56 -12.26 -4.24
CA PRO A 88 -6.38 -13.09 -4.06
C PRO A 88 -5.31 -12.88 -5.13
N LYS A 89 -5.71 -12.67 -6.39
CA LYS A 89 -4.78 -12.40 -7.49
C LYS A 89 -4.11 -11.03 -7.31
N HIS A 90 -4.89 -10.01 -6.97
CA HIS A 90 -4.36 -8.67 -6.74
C HIS A 90 -3.47 -8.60 -5.51
N PHE A 91 -3.83 -9.29 -4.43
CA PHE A 91 -3.03 -9.36 -3.23
C PHE A 91 -1.69 -10.05 -3.48
N ARG A 92 -1.68 -11.13 -4.27
CA ARG A 92 -0.42 -11.76 -4.73
C ARG A 92 0.47 -10.79 -5.52
N ALA A 93 -0.10 -10.01 -6.44
CA ALA A 93 0.66 -8.99 -7.16
C ALA A 93 1.22 -7.92 -6.21
N PHE A 94 0.42 -7.48 -5.24
CA PHE A 94 0.85 -6.56 -4.19
C PHE A 94 2.05 -7.09 -3.40
N LEU A 95 2.06 -8.35 -2.96
CA LEU A 95 3.21 -8.95 -2.27
C LEU A 95 4.49 -8.91 -3.15
N ALA A 96 4.36 -9.24 -4.44
CA ALA A 96 5.49 -9.19 -5.37
C ALA A 96 6.00 -7.75 -5.57
N HIS A 97 5.11 -6.76 -5.61
CA HIS A 97 5.46 -5.34 -5.70
C HIS A 97 6.15 -4.84 -4.42
N CYS A 98 5.69 -5.25 -3.23
CA CYS A 98 6.32 -4.90 -1.96
C CYS A 98 7.75 -5.44 -1.88
N TYR A 99 7.96 -6.70 -2.30
CA TYR A 99 9.30 -7.28 -2.40
C TYR A 99 10.21 -6.45 -3.30
N ARG A 100 9.76 -6.07 -4.51
CA ARG A 100 10.53 -5.22 -5.42
C ARG A 100 10.88 -3.87 -4.79
N ALA A 101 9.95 -3.26 -4.06
CA ALA A 101 10.17 -1.99 -3.40
C ALA A 101 11.23 -2.09 -2.29
N VAL A 102 11.21 -3.16 -1.48
CA VAL A 102 12.26 -3.41 -0.47
C VAL A 102 13.60 -3.74 -1.12
N ALA A 103 13.62 -4.63 -2.12
CA ALA A 103 14.84 -5.07 -2.81
C ALA A 103 15.57 -3.91 -3.50
N THR A 104 14.83 -2.95 -4.03
CA THR A 104 15.39 -1.74 -4.67
C THR A 104 15.65 -0.60 -3.67
N LYS A 105 15.41 -0.82 -2.37
CA LYS A 105 15.55 0.17 -1.30
C LYS A 105 14.76 1.44 -1.59
N HIS A 106 13.55 1.28 -2.11
CA HIS A 106 12.69 2.41 -2.43
C HIS A 106 12.44 3.24 -1.16
N PHE A 107 12.60 4.56 -1.26
CA PHE A 107 12.62 5.46 -0.09
C PHE A 107 11.31 5.52 0.70
N MET A 108 10.22 4.98 0.17
CA MET A 108 8.92 4.89 0.86
C MET A 108 8.58 3.50 1.40
N ALA A 109 9.48 2.52 1.26
CA ALA A 109 9.22 1.11 1.52
C ALA A 109 9.48 0.69 2.99
N ASP A 110 9.12 1.55 3.95
CA ASP A 110 9.20 1.21 5.38
C ASP A 110 8.03 0.32 5.79
N HIS A 111 6.80 0.66 5.36
CA HIS A 111 5.58 -0.14 5.59
C HIS A 111 4.70 -0.28 4.35
N PHE A 112 3.85 -1.31 4.35
CA PHE A 112 2.91 -1.57 3.25
C PHE A 112 1.49 -1.77 3.75
N PHE A 113 0.53 -1.05 3.19
CA PHE A 113 -0.89 -1.24 3.49
C PHE A 113 -1.61 -1.92 2.34
N TRP A 114 -2.22 -3.06 2.63
CA TRP A 114 -3.26 -3.60 1.78
C TRP A 114 -4.63 -3.18 2.31
N ILE A 115 -5.37 -2.43 1.49
CA ILE A 115 -6.69 -1.90 1.84
C ILE A 115 -7.73 -2.46 0.88
N ALA A 116 -8.72 -3.18 1.38
CA ALA A 116 -9.79 -3.74 0.56
C ALA A 116 -11.17 -3.46 1.16
N PHE A 117 -12.19 -3.33 0.29
CA PHE A 117 -13.59 -3.12 0.71
C PHE A 117 -14.43 -4.40 0.72
N ALA A 118 -13.79 -5.54 0.44
CA ALA A 118 -14.37 -6.86 0.63
C ALA A 118 -13.33 -7.79 1.28
N PRO A 119 -13.77 -8.69 2.17
CA PRO A 119 -12.87 -9.66 2.79
C PRO A 119 -12.37 -10.68 1.75
N HIS A 120 -11.14 -11.15 1.92
CA HIS A 120 -10.55 -12.22 1.14
C HIS A 120 -9.59 -13.02 2.03
N GLY A 121 -9.27 -14.26 1.63
CA GLY A 121 -8.36 -15.11 2.42
C GLY A 121 -8.93 -15.56 3.77
N GLY A 122 -10.26 -15.67 3.92
CA GLY A 122 -10.91 -15.92 5.21
C GLY A 122 -10.47 -17.19 5.95
N THR A 123 -10.04 -18.23 5.24
CA THR A 123 -9.50 -19.47 5.85
C THR A 123 -7.97 -19.47 5.95
N LEU A 124 -7.31 -18.45 5.42
CA LEU A 124 -5.85 -18.36 5.30
C LEU A 124 -5.33 -17.05 5.89
N TRP A 125 -6.09 -16.41 6.78
CA TRP A 125 -5.79 -15.06 7.27
C TRP A 125 -4.45 -15.02 8.02
N GLU A 126 -4.17 -16.03 8.84
CA GLU A 126 -2.89 -16.19 9.55
C GLU A 126 -1.71 -16.43 8.60
N GLU A 127 -1.98 -17.00 7.43
CA GLU A 127 -0.96 -17.29 6.43
C GLU A 127 -0.74 -16.13 5.46
N ILE A 128 -1.71 -15.23 5.31
CA ILE A 128 -1.86 -14.40 4.12
C ILE A 128 -0.64 -13.51 3.84
N ALA A 129 0.02 -13.02 4.89
CA ALA A 129 1.20 -12.17 4.80
C ALA A 129 2.49 -12.86 5.29
N THR A 130 2.53 -14.20 5.38
CA THR A 130 3.74 -14.94 5.81
C THR A 130 4.85 -14.89 4.75
N VAL A 131 6.10 -15.13 5.18
CA VAL A 131 7.27 -15.25 4.30
C VAL A 131 7.03 -16.23 3.15
N ASP A 132 6.38 -17.36 3.41
CA ASP A 132 6.06 -18.36 2.38
C ASP A 132 5.05 -17.85 1.35
N LYS A 133 4.07 -17.04 1.75
CA LYS A 133 3.16 -16.38 0.78
C LYS A 133 3.89 -15.32 -0.03
N VAL A 134 4.79 -14.54 0.58
CA VAL A 134 5.62 -13.57 -0.15
C VAL A 134 6.48 -14.30 -1.18
N LYS A 135 7.16 -15.37 -0.79
CA LYS A 135 7.94 -16.22 -1.71
C LYS A 135 7.10 -16.73 -2.87
N THR A 136 5.94 -17.30 -2.57
CA THR A 136 5.02 -17.85 -3.58
C THR A 136 4.54 -16.77 -4.54
N ALA A 137 4.33 -15.54 -4.07
CA ALA A 137 3.95 -14.41 -4.90
C ALA A 137 5.09 -13.94 -5.80
N VAL A 138 6.28 -13.78 -5.26
CA VAL A 138 7.49 -13.32 -5.95
C VAL A 138 7.92 -14.29 -7.05
N LEU A 139 7.83 -15.59 -6.79
CA LEU A 139 8.18 -16.65 -7.75
C LEU A 139 7.02 -17.05 -8.67
N HIS A 140 5.88 -16.36 -8.59
CA HIS A 140 4.73 -16.70 -9.41
C HIS A 140 5.03 -16.42 -10.89
N LYS A 141 4.73 -17.38 -11.76
CA LYS A 141 5.01 -17.30 -13.22
C LYS A 141 4.48 -16.02 -13.90
N ASP A 142 3.34 -15.50 -13.45
CA ASP A 142 2.70 -14.30 -14.01
C ASP A 142 3.32 -12.97 -13.50
N LEU A 143 4.27 -13.04 -12.56
CA LEU A 143 4.86 -11.89 -11.87
C LEU A 143 6.40 -11.93 -11.85
N ILE A 144 7.00 -12.86 -12.59
CA ILE A 144 8.44 -13.10 -12.55
C ILE A 144 9.23 -11.87 -13.04
N ASP A 145 8.66 -11.15 -14.01
CA ASP A 145 9.17 -9.93 -14.62
C ASP A 145 9.26 -8.76 -13.64
N VAL A 146 8.46 -8.78 -12.57
CA VAL A 146 8.48 -7.76 -11.51
C VAL A 146 9.82 -7.77 -10.76
N ASN A 147 10.34 -8.96 -10.46
CA ASN A 147 11.43 -9.14 -9.50
C ASN A 147 12.74 -9.65 -10.10
N PHE A 148 12.68 -10.30 -11.27
CA PHE A 148 13.84 -10.93 -11.89
C PHE A 148 13.99 -10.54 -13.35
N THR A 149 15.22 -10.35 -13.81
CA THR A 149 15.56 -10.15 -15.21
C THR A 149 15.63 -11.49 -15.95
N SER A 150 15.65 -11.45 -17.29
CA SER A 150 15.61 -12.65 -18.14
C SER A 150 16.87 -13.54 -18.04
N ASP A 151 17.98 -13.00 -17.55
CA ASP A 151 19.25 -13.70 -17.32
C ASP A 151 19.37 -14.31 -15.91
N GLN A 152 18.44 -14.00 -15.00
CA GLN A 152 18.43 -14.54 -13.65
C GLN A 152 17.64 -15.84 -13.58
N THR A 153 18.10 -16.77 -12.73
CA THR A 153 17.28 -17.89 -12.27
C THR A 153 16.52 -17.43 -11.02
N PRO A 154 15.18 -17.30 -11.06
CA PRO A 154 14.41 -16.70 -9.96
C PRO A 154 14.59 -17.38 -8.60
N ALA A 155 14.74 -18.71 -8.59
CA ALA A 155 14.95 -19.46 -7.35
C ALA A 155 16.29 -19.13 -6.68
N ASP A 156 17.32 -18.82 -7.47
CA ASP A 156 18.67 -18.52 -6.97
C ASP A 156 18.84 -17.03 -6.63
N ALA A 157 18.13 -16.16 -7.35
CA ALA A 157 18.15 -14.71 -7.13
C ALA A 157 17.20 -14.22 -6.03
N TYR A 158 16.32 -15.10 -5.54
CA TYR A 158 15.39 -14.80 -4.45
C TYR A 158 16.14 -14.62 -3.13
N ASP A 159 15.86 -13.51 -2.45
CA ASP A 159 16.42 -13.15 -1.15
C ASP A 159 15.37 -13.38 -0.04
N PRO A 160 15.58 -14.38 0.85
CA PRO A 160 14.64 -14.65 1.94
C PRO A 160 14.58 -13.52 2.98
N ASP A 161 15.64 -12.74 3.15
CA ASP A 161 15.66 -11.65 4.15
C ASP A 161 14.78 -10.49 3.69
N THR A 162 14.82 -10.15 2.41
CA THR A 162 13.86 -9.20 1.80
C THR A 162 12.41 -9.65 2.01
N ALA A 163 12.13 -10.95 1.84
CA ALA A 163 10.77 -11.47 2.04
C ALA A 163 10.33 -11.45 3.52
N ALA A 164 11.27 -11.69 4.46
CA ALA A 164 11.02 -11.55 5.88
C ALA A 164 10.64 -10.10 6.25
N LEU A 165 11.38 -9.12 5.74
CA LEU A 165 11.06 -7.70 5.94
C LEU A 165 9.67 -7.35 5.39
N VAL A 166 9.34 -7.81 4.17
CA VAL A 166 8.00 -7.57 3.61
C VAL A 166 6.91 -8.17 4.50
N SER A 167 7.09 -9.41 4.96
CA SER A 167 6.14 -10.10 5.84
C SER A 167 5.88 -9.34 7.14
N GLU A 168 6.93 -8.78 7.75
CA GLU A 168 6.86 -7.98 8.98
C GLU A 168 6.16 -6.62 8.79
N ARG A 169 6.30 -6.01 7.60
CA ARG A 169 5.89 -4.62 7.32
C ARG A 169 4.49 -4.47 6.73
N ILE A 170 3.76 -5.58 6.54
CA ILE A 170 2.41 -5.56 5.94
C ILE A 170 1.33 -5.29 6.97
N TRP A 171 0.51 -4.31 6.66
CA TRP A 171 -0.73 -3.95 7.36
C TRP A 171 -1.93 -4.34 6.50
N MET A 172 -2.89 -5.03 7.11
CA MET A 172 -4.12 -5.48 6.43
C MET A 172 -5.33 -4.71 6.95
N LEU A 173 -6.00 -3.98 6.06
CA LEU A 173 -7.22 -3.22 6.37
C LEU A 173 -8.37 -3.69 5.48
N ILE A 174 -9.41 -4.25 6.09
CA ILE A 174 -10.68 -4.53 5.43
C ILE A 174 -11.70 -3.48 5.87
N LEU A 175 -11.99 -2.54 4.98
CA LEU A 175 -12.84 -1.39 5.23
C LEU A 175 -14.25 -1.60 4.65
N SER A 176 -15.18 -0.76 5.10
CA SER A 176 -16.53 -0.61 4.59
C SER A 176 -16.89 0.86 4.64
N GLU A 177 -17.79 1.32 3.78
CA GLU A 177 -18.25 2.72 3.79
C GLU A 177 -18.78 3.14 5.16
N LYS A 178 -19.47 2.24 5.88
CA LYS A 178 -19.95 2.51 7.25
C LYS A 178 -18.81 2.79 8.23
N GLN A 179 -17.69 2.07 8.14
CA GLN A 179 -16.53 2.36 8.99
C GLN A 179 -15.96 3.75 8.65
N VAL A 180 -15.84 4.07 7.36
CA VAL A 180 -15.31 5.36 6.92
C VAL A 180 -16.22 6.52 7.32
N ASP A 181 -17.54 6.38 7.15
CA ASP A 181 -18.49 7.47 7.34
C ASP A 181 -18.99 7.63 8.79
N HIS A 182 -18.92 6.58 9.61
CA HIS A 182 -19.50 6.59 10.96
C HIS A 182 -18.52 6.26 12.09
N LEU A 183 -17.40 5.59 11.80
CA LEU A 183 -16.41 5.20 12.82
C LEU A 183 -15.08 5.96 12.69
N THR A 184 -15.10 7.09 11.98
CA THR A 184 -13.98 8.03 11.93
C THR A 184 -14.34 9.35 12.60
N LEU A 185 -13.32 10.11 12.98
CA LEU A 185 -13.53 11.45 13.50
C LEU A 185 -14.27 12.32 12.47
N SER A 186 -15.27 13.06 12.95
CA SER A 186 -15.86 14.12 12.15
C SER A 186 -14.77 15.12 11.74
N GLN A 187 -14.97 15.82 10.62
CA GLN A 187 -14.02 16.85 10.18
C GLN A 187 -13.77 17.92 11.24
N LYS A 188 -14.81 18.27 12.01
CA LYS A 188 -14.71 19.23 13.11
C LYS A 188 -13.80 18.70 14.23
N HIS A 189 -14.01 17.46 14.68
CA HIS A 189 -13.20 16.89 15.76
C HIS A 189 -11.75 16.67 15.33
N HIS A 190 -11.54 16.20 14.09
CA HIS A 190 -10.20 16.09 13.53
C HIS A 190 -9.49 17.45 13.44
N GLY A 191 -10.21 18.51 13.07
CA GLY A 191 -9.65 19.87 13.02
C GLY A 191 -9.13 20.36 14.37
N VAL A 192 -9.82 20.05 15.46
CA VAL A 192 -9.36 20.38 16.83
C VAL A 192 -8.03 19.69 17.15
N ILE A 193 -7.88 18.42 16.75
CA ILE A 193 -6.63 17.68 16.98
C ILE A 193 -5.50 18.25 16.14
N GLU A 194 -5.73 18.53 14.85
CA GLU A 194 -4.70 19.12 13.99
C GLU A 194 -4.26 20.51 14.48
N GLU A 195 -5.21 21.33 14.96
CA GLU A 195 -4.89 22.62 15.58
C GLU A 195 -4.01 22.45 16.81
N HIS A 196 -4.32 21.49 17.68
CA HIS A 196 -3.51 21.19 18.86
C HIS A 196 -2.08 20.76 18.48
N ILE A 197 -1.93 19.87 17.49
CA ILE A 197 -0.62 19.41 17.01
C ILE A 197 0.21 20.57 16.46
N ILE A 198 -0.40 21.45 15.67
CA ILE A 198 0.28 22.63 15.11
C ILE A 198 0.70 23.61 16.21
N ASN A 199 -0.15 23.83 17.21
CA ASN A 199 0.14 24.79 18.27
C ASN A 199 1.24 24.29 19.22
N ASN A 200 1.22 23.00 19.59
CA ASN A 200 2.28 22.41 20.43
C ASN A 200 3.65 22.46 19.74
N ALA A 201 3.72 22.22 18.43
CA ALA A 201 4.98 22.28 17.69
C ALA A 201 5.64 23.68 17.79
N LYS A 202 4.84 24.76 17.80
CA LYS A 202 5.32 26.14 17.93
C LYS A 202 5.82 26.49 19.34
N GLU A 203 5.36 25.79 20.37
CA GLU A 203 5.83 26.02 21.74
C GLU A 203 7.23 25.46 21.97
N ILE A 204 7.63 24.42 21.25
CA ILE A 204 8.96 23.81 21.32
C ILE A 204 10.02 24.68 20.60
N GLU A 205 9.62 25.48 19.62
CA GLU A 205 10.51 26.38 18.86
C GLU A 205 10.82 27.72 19.57
N ARG A 206 10.25 27.96 20.76
CA ARG A 206 10.47 29.18 21.58
C ARG A 206 11.38 28.91 22.77
#